data_AF-A0A0G4KNV4-F1
#
_entry.id   AF-A0A0G4KNV4-F1
#
_cell.length_a   1.000
_cell.length_b   1.000
_cell.length_c   1.000
_cell.angle_alpha   90.00
_cell.angle_beta   90.00
_cell.angle_gamma   90.00
#
_symmetry.space_group_name_H-M   'P 1'
#
loop_
_entity.id
_entity.type
_entity.pdbx_description
1 polymer ?
#
loop_
_entity_poly.entity_id
_entity_poly.type
_entity_poly.pdbx_seq_one_letter_code
_entity_poly.pdbx_strand_id
1 'polypeptide(L)'
;MKFFECNHPDAAGYLVTCTGFEVYDIAVHKRDEKPHVNLCEDMPYRHLHWMYMPLDVGEHITHISRQLDHDGEFRMVRTGLTFTTNKGRNTVFGAYATQADEVFKMPRNMTKVYFNWWDNPGVHAGLEYVALEPTAQPKEAVLYEAPELPIALGVHCRKPLSMDADSMLFG
;
A
#
# COMPACT_ATOMS: atom_id res chain seq x y z
N MET A 1 5.27 8.80 6.74
CA MET A 1 4.44 7.84 5.99
C MET A 1 3.40 8.59 5.18
N LYS A 2 3.13 8.16 3.94
CA LYS A 2 2.03 8.65 3.11
C LYS A 2 0.89 7.64 3.10
N PHE A 3 -0.27 8.06 2.63
CA PHE A 3 -1.36 7.15 2.30
C PHE A 3 -2.15 7.64 1.09
N PHE A 4 -2.87 6.71 0.46
CA PHE A 4 -3.90 7.03 -0.52
C PHE A 4 -5.19 6.28 -0.23
N GLU A 5 -6.32 6.85 -0.65
CA GLU A 5 -7.64 6.26 -0.51
C GLU A 5 -7.93 5.34 -1.70
N CYS A 6 -7.58 4.06 -1.57
CA CYS A 6 -7.88 3.07 -2.59
C CYS A 6 -9.38 2.76 -2.59
N ASN A 7 -9.97 2.61 -3.76
CA ASN A 7 -11.39 2.33 -4.01
C ASN A 7 -12.34 3.34 -3.36
N HIS A 8 -11.95 4.62 -3.33
CA HIS A 8 -12.87 5.70 -2.96
C HIS A 8 -14.13 5.64 -3.88
N PRO A 9 -15.36 5.81 -3.35
CA PRO A 9 -16.59 5.75 -4.16
C PRO A 9 -16.59 6.69 -5.38
N ASP A 10 -15.98 7.86 -5.18
CA ASP A 10 -15.86 8.89 -6.22
C ASP A 10 -14.57 8.80 -7.05
N ALA A 11 -13.79 7.72 -6.92
CA ALA A 11 -12.57 7.55 -7.70
C ALA A 11 -12.88 7.53 -9.20
N ALA A 12 -12.20 8.42 -9.93
CA ALA A 12 -12.14 8.51 -11.38
C ALA A 12 -10.83 7.94 -11.94
N GLY A 13 -9.82 7.79 -11.10
CA GLY A 13 -8.51 7.28 -11.48
C GLY A 13 -7.50 7.42 -10.35
N TYR A 14 -6.26 7.04 -10.65
CA TYR A 14 -5.12 7.23 -9.76
C TYR A 14 -4.01 7.94 -10.52
N LEU A 15 -3.39 8.92 -9.86
CA LEU A 15 -2.19 9.58 -10.34
C LEU A 15 -1.01 9.07 -9.52
N VAL A 16 -0.03 8.50 -10.21
CA VAL A 16 1.16 7.91 -9.61
C VAL A 16 2.37 8.71 -10.05
N THR A 17 3.16 9.12 -9.07
CA THR A 17 4.45 9.76 -9.30
C THR A 17 5.52 8.70 -9.18
N CYS A 18 6.25 8.44 -10.26
CA CYS A 18 7.25 7.39 -10.32
C CYS A 18 8.42 7.78 -11.24
N THR A 19 9.54 7.09 -11.09
CA THR A 19 10.55 6.99 -12.17
C THR A 19 10.25 5.71 -12.97
N GLY A 20 11.10 5.39 -13.95
CA GLY A 20 11.06 4.06 -14.59
C GLY A 20 11.35 2.89 -13.64
N PHE A 21 11.76 3.15 -12.39
CA PHE A 21 12.24 2.15 -11.45
C PHE A 21 11.51 2.17 -10.10
N GLU A 22 11.04 3.32 -9.65
CA GLU A 22 10.59 3.51 -8.27
C GLU A 22 9.26 4.28 -8.23
N VAL A 23 8.40 3.91 -7.28
CA VAL A 23 7.16 4.64 -6.98
C VAL A 23 7.38 5.55 -5.78
N TYR A 24 6.98 6.82 -5.90
CA TYR A 24 7.22 7.88 -4.91
C TYR A 24 5.94 8.37 -4.24
N ASP A 25 4.87 8.52 -5.02
CA ASP A 25 3.59 9.00 -4.52
C ASP A 25 2.43 8.44 -5.33
N ILE A 26 1.29 8.32 -4.67
CA ILE A 26 0.06 7.80 -5.25
C ILE A 26 -1.07 8.66 -4.71
N ALA A 27 -1.88 9.23 -5.60
CA ALA A 27 -3.09 9.95 -5.21
C ALA A 27 -4.30 9.40 -5.96
N VAL A 28 -5.43 9.38 -5.26
CA VAL A 28 -6.72 9.17 -5.89
C VAL A 28 -7.13 10.47 -6.60
N HIS A 29 -7.62 10.34 -7.82
CA HIS A 29 -8.32 11.42 -8.52
C HIS A 29 -9.82 11.16 -8.40
N LYS A 30 -10.56 12.09 -7.77
CA LYS A 30 -12.01 12.01 -7.60
C LYS A 30 -12.72 12.75 -8.75
N ARG A 31 -13.90 12.28 -9.17
CA ARG A 31 -14.61 12.78 -10.39
C ARG A 31 -14.84 14.29 -10.42
N ASP A 32 -15.05 14.91 -9.27
CA ASP A 32 -15.35 16.34 -9.14
C ASP A 32 -14.12 17.18 -8.76
N GLU A 33 -12.94 16.55 -8.70
CA GLU A 33 -11.68 17.24 -8.39
C GLU A 33 -10.88 17.44 -9.67
N LYS A 34 -10.08 18.51 -9.71
CA LYS A 34 -9.01 18.58 -10.71
C LYS A 34 -7.92 17.58 -10.28
N PRO A 35 -7.26 16.88 -11.21
CA PRO A 35 -6.12 16.03 -10.88
C PRO A 35 -5.10 16.81 -10.06
N HIS A 36 -4.73 16.28 -8.90
CA HIS A 36 -3.71 16.87 -8.02
C HIS A 36 -2.34 16.77 -8.70
N VAL A 37 -1.97 17.79 -9.48
CA VAL A 37 -0.66 17.85 -10.19
C VAL A 37 0.51 18.18 -9.27
N ASN A 38 0.26 18.53 -8.01
CA ASN A 38 1.26 18.96 -7.04
C ASN A 38 1.85 17.78 -6.25
N LEU A 39 1.78 16.56 -6.78
CA LEU A 39 2.46 15.42 -6.16
C LEU A 39 3.97 15.57 -6.32
N CYS A 40 4.69 15.57 -5.20
CA CYS A 40 6.16 15.74 -5.14
C CYS A 40 6.69 17.08 -5.68
N GLU A 41 6.12 18.22 -5.26
CA GLU A 41 6.69 19.56 -5.57
C GLU A 41 8.15 19.73 -5.10
N ASP A 42 8.54 19.05 -4.02
CA ASP A 42 9.87 19.18 -3.41
C ASP A 42 10.94 18.21 -3.97
N MET A 43 10.63 17.45 -5.04
CA MET A 43 11.56 16.42 -5.54
C MET A 43 12.50 16.93 -6.63
N PRO A 44 13.84 16.94 -6.42
CA PRO A 44 14.81 17.54 -7.34
C PRO A 44 15.14 16.69 -8.59
N TYR A 45 14.36 15.65 -8.91
CA TYR A 45 14.77 14.65 -9.91
C TYR A 45 14.29 14.96 -11.34
N ARG A 46 15.26 14.98 -12.28
CA ARG A 46 15.04 15.18 -13.73
C ARG A 46 14.31 14.03 -14.46
N HIS A 47 13.95 12.97 -13.74
CA HIS A 47 13.38 11.73 -14.31
C HIS A 47 12.07 11.33 -13.64
N LEU A 48 11.45 12.24 -12.89
CA LEU A 48 10.13 12.03 -12.33
C LEU A 48 9.08 12.09 -13.44
N HIS A 49 8.20 11.10 -13.47
CA HIS A 49 7.07 11.03 -14.39
C HIS A 49 5.78 10.88 -13.60
N TRP A 50 4.71 11.51 -14.12
CA TRP A 50 3.36 11.27 -13.64
C TRP A 50 2.65 10.30 -14.57
N MET A 51 2.16 9.21 -14.01
CA MET A 51 1.35 8.22 -14.72
C MET A 51 -0.08 8.29 -14.21
N TYR A 52 -1.02 8.48 -15.13
CA TYR A 52 -2.44 8.49 -14.80
C TYR A 52 -3.10 7.18 -15.24
N MET A 53 -3.73 6.50 -14.28
CA MET A 53 -4.57 5.33 -14.51
C MET A 53 -6.04 5.73 -14.34
N PRO A 54 -6.79 6.00 -15.43
CA PRO A 54 -8.22 6.27 -15.33
C PRO A 54 -8.96 5.02 -14.87
N LEU A 55 -10.08 5.16 -14.17
CA LEU A 55 -11.02 4.08 -13.88
C LEU A 55 -12.31 4.27 -14.69
N ASP A 56 -12.81 3.19 -15.27
CA ASP A 56 -14.16 3.19 -15.83
C ASP A 56 -15.23 3.23 -14.73
N VAL A 57 -16.47 3.56 -15.11
CA VAL A 57 -17.63 3.43 -14.22
C VAL A 57 -17.74 1.99 -13.70
N GLY A 58 -17.81 1.85 -12.37
CA GLY A 58 -17.93 0.57 -11.66
C GLY A 58 -16.61 -0.23 -11.57
N GLU A 59 -15.52 0.28 -12.12
CA GLU A 59 -14.21 -0.33 -12.01
C GLU A 59 -13.55 0.02 -10.66
N HIS A 60 -12.91 -0.97 -10.04
CA HIS A 60 -12.20 -0.81 -8.78
C HIS A 60 -10.99 -1.75 -8.74
N ILE A 61 -9.99 -1.39 -7.94
CA ILE A 61 -8.80 -2.19 -7.72
C ILE A 61 -9.19 -3.41 -6.88
N THR A 62 -8.80 -4.60 -7.33
CA THR A 62 -8.99 -5.87 -6.63
C THR A 62 -7.70 -6.41 -6.05
N HIS A 63 -6.56 -6.10 -6.65
CA HIS A 63 -5.26 -6.51 -6.14
C HIS A 63 -4.22 -5.41 -6.29
N ILE A 64 -3.36 -5.30 -5.30
CA ILE A 64 -2.11 -4.53 -5.37
C ILE A 64 -0.97 -5.54 -5.21
N SER A 65 -0.16 -5.66 -6.24
CA SER A 65 1.02 -6.52 -6.25
C SER A 65 2.28 -5.68 -6.25
N ARG A 66 3.34 -6.20 -5.65
CA ARG A 66 4.68 -5.60 -5.63
C ARG A 66 5.55 -6.35 -6.62
N GLN A 67 6.33 -5.60 -7.38
CA GLN A 67 7.35 -6.11 -8.27
C GLN A 67 8.70 -5.75 -7.68
N LEU A 68 9.54 -6.76 -7.44
CA LEU A 68 10.91 -6.56 -6.99
C LEU A 68 11.84 -6.87 -8.16
N ASP A 69 12.55 -5.84 -8.62
CA ASP A 69 13.63 -6.00 -9.59
C ASP A 69 14.97 -5.92 -8.87
N HIS A 70 15.72 -7.02 -8.95
CA HIS A 70 17.04 -7.13 -8.35
C HIS A 70 18.09 -6.79 -9.40
N ASP A 71 18.59 -5.56 -9.34
CA ASP A 71 19.70 -5.14 -10.18
C ASP A 71 21.01 -5.63 -9.55
N GLY A 72 21.45 -6.82 -9.99
CA GLY A 72 22.64 -7.50 -9.47
C GLY A 72 23.94 -6.74 -9.73
N GLU A 73 23.98 -5.86 -10.74
CA GLU A 73 25.17 -5.06 -11.06
C GLU A 73 25.34 -3.93 -10.04
N PHE A 74 24.24 -3.29 -9.65
CA PHE A 74 24.26 -2.18 -8.70
C PHE A 74 23.93 -2.56 -7.26
N ARG A 75 23.64 -3.85 -6.99
CA ARG A 75 23.14 -4.34 -5.69
C ARG A 75 21.94 -3.54 -5.19
N MET A 76 21.09 -3.10 -6.11
CA MET A 76 19.90 -2.32 -5.81
C MET A 76 18.66 -3.20 -5.95
N VAL A 77 17.71 -3.01 -5.02
CA VAL A 77 16.35 -3.54 -5.15
C VAL A 77 15.46 -2.39 -5.59
N ARG A 78 14.84 -2.52 -6.75
CA ARG A 78 13.87 -1.56 -7.27
C ARG A 78 12.46 -2.10 -7.06
N THR A 79 11.55 -1.23 -6.67
CA THR A 79 10.18 -1.61 -6.34
C THR A 79 9.20 -0.96 -7.30
N GLY A 80 8.44 -1.81 -8.00
CA GLY A 80 7.25 -1.41 -8.74
C GLY A 80 5.96 -1.90 -8.08
N LEU A 81 4.85 -1.35 -8.54
CA LEU A 81 3.51 -1.77 -8.13
C LEU A 81 2.68 -2.12 -9.36
N THR A 82 1.84 -3.15 -9.21
CA THR A 82 0.77 -3.46 -10.16
C THR A 82 -0.57 -3.25 -9.50
N PHE A 83 -1.43 -2.45 -10.13
CA PHE A 83 -2.84 -2.39 -9.80
C PHE A 83 -3.62 -3.26 -10.76
N THR A 84 -4.33 -4.24 -10.20
CA THR A 84 -5.24 -5.13 -10.93
C THR A 84 -6.67 -4.72 -10.61
N THR A 85 -7.52 -4.58 -11.62
CA THR A 85 -8.93 -4.20 -11.43
C THR A 85 -9.89 -5.37 -11.59
N ASN A 86 -11.15 -5.20 -11.14
CA ASN A 86 -12.22 -6.16 -11.36
C ASN A 86 -12.60 -6.36 -12.83
N LYS A 87 -12.13 -5.50 -13.74
CA LYS A 87 -12.28 -5.65 -15.19
C LYS A 87 -11.10 -6.39 -15.85
N GLY A 88 -10.16 -6.91 -15.05
CA GLY A 88 -8.99 -7.65 -15.55
C GLY A 88 -7.88 -6.77 -16.11
N ARG A 89 -7.94 -5.44 -15.88
CA ARG A 89 -6.89 -4.52 -16.29
C ARG A 89 -5.76 -4.52 -15.27
N ASN A 90 -4.53 -4.62 -15.78
CA ASN A 90 -3.31 -4.51 -15.00
C ASN A 90 -2.58 -3.22 -15.41
N THR A 91 -2.17 -2.41 -14.45
CA THR A 91 -1.35 -1.22 -14.68
C THR A 91 -0.14 -1.27 -13.78
N VAL A 92 1.04 -1.12 -14.38
CA VAL A 92 2.34 -1.20 -13.70
C VAL A 92 2.92 0.20 -13.53
N PHE A 93 3.46 0.48 -12.35
CA PHE A 93 4.16 1.71 -12.02
C PHE A 93 5.54 1.39 -11.43
N GLY A 94 6.57 2.14 -11.79
CA GLY A 94 7.95 1.87 -11.38
C GLY A 94 8.55 0.65 -12.08
N ALA A 95 9.42 -0.08 -11.38
CA ALA A 95 10.11 -1.24 -11.95
C ALA A 95 9.15 -2.34 -12.39
N TYR A 96 9.47 -2.97 -13.52
CA TYR A 96 8.79 -4.17 -14.00
C TYR A 96 9.66 -5.39 -13.75
N ALA A 97 9.11 -6.41 -13.10
CA ALA A 97 9.76 -7.68 -12.84
C ALA A 97 8.93 -8.83 -13.43
N THR A 98 9.60 -9.92 -13.77
CA THR A 98 8.95 -11.15 -14.26
C THR A 98 8.15 -11.87 -13.15
N GLN A 99 8.43 -11.56 -11.89
CA GLN A 99 7.71 -12.08 -10.73
C GLN A 99 7.06 -10.91 -9.97
N ALA A 100 5.77 -11.05 -9.70
CA ALA A 100 5.01 -10.12 -8.88
C ALA A 100 4.47 -10.86 -7.66
N ASP A 101 4.82 -10.37 -6.47
CA ASP A 101 4.23 -10.84 -5.23
C ASP A 101 2.88 -10.15 -5.05
N GLU A 102 1.79 -10.90 -4.91
CA GLU A 102 0.54 -10.31 -4.45
C GLU A 102 0.75 -9.77 -3.02
N VAL A 103 0.61 -8.46 -2.84
CA VAL A 103 0.78 -7.85 -1.51
C VAL A 103 -0.57 -7.79 -0.82
N PHE A 104 -1.62 -7.38 -1.56
CA PHE A 104 -2.95 -7.25 -1.02
C PHE A 104 -4.04 -7.62 -2.00
N LYS A 105 -5.04 -8.33 -1.48
CA LYS A 105 -6.37 -8.41 -2.04
C LYS A 105 -7.22 -7.28 -1.48
N MET A 106 -7.63 -6.35 -2.35
CA MET A 106 -8.34 -5.15 -1.97
C MET A 106 -9.85 -5.40 -1.89
N PRO A 107 -10.51 -4.97 -0.80
CA PRO A 107 -11.95 -5.01 -0.75
C PRO A 107 -12.53 -3.89 -1.63
N ARG A 108 -13.81 -4.01 -2.00
CA ARG A 108 -14.46 -3.05 -2.89
C ARG A 108 -14.67 -1.67 -2.23
N ASN A 109 -14.81 -1.63 -0.91
CA ASN A 109 -14.97 -0.37 -0.18
C ASN A 109 -13.65 0.39 -0.09
N MET A 110 -13.76 1.68 0.18
CA MET A 110 -12.61 2.54 0.42
C MET A 110 -11.70 1.92 1.49
N THR A 111 -10.40 1.92 1.22
CA THR A 111 -9.36 1.43 2.13
C THR A 111 -8.19 2.41 2.07
N LYS A 112 -7.70 2.84 3.23
CA LYS A 112 -6.47 3.63 3.27
C LYS A 112 -5.28 2.68 3.13
N VAL A 113 -4.48 2.94 2.10
CA VAL A 113 -3.25 2.20 1.85
C VAL A 113 -2.10 3.11 2.25
N TYR A 114 -1.40 2.73 3.31
CA TYR A 114 -0.24 3.45 3.82
C TYR A 114 1.03 2.92 3.18
N PHE A 115 1.95 3.81 2.88
CA PHE A 115 3.27 3.46 2.36
C PHE A 115 4.36 4.36 2.97
N ASN A 116 5.58 3.85 3.04
CA ASN A 116 6.70 4.63 3.58
C ASN A 116 6.95 5.89 2.73
N TRP A 117 7.30 6.96 3.43
CA TRP A 117 7.76 8.21 2.79
C TRP A 117 9.27 8.11 2.60
N TRP A 118 9.81 8.79 1.59
CA TRP A 118 11.25 8.94 1.37
C TRP A 118 11.91 9.68 2.54
N ASP A 119 12.57 8.98 3.44
CA ASP A 119 13.35 9.56 4.53
C ASP A 119 14.86 9.33 4.39
N ASN A 120 15.33 8.61 3.37
CA ASN A 120 16.75 8.31 3.22
C ASN A 120 17.30 8.55 1.79
N PRO A 121 17.99 9.68 1.52
CA PRO A 121 18.52 10.01 0.19
C PRO A 121 19.74 9.18 -0.24
N GLY A 122 20.20 8.20 0.56
CA GLY A 122 21.49 7.54 0.35
C GLY A 122 21.48 6.06 -0.05
N VAL A 123 20.40 5.30 0.20
CA VAL A 123 20.50 3.82 0.14
C VAL A 123 19.29 3.12 -0.45
N HIS A 124 18.06 3.61 -0.23
CA HIS A 124 16.83 2.97 -0.73
C HIS A 124 15.80 4.04 -1.08
N ALA A 125 15.67 4.31 -2.37
CA ALA A 125 14.77 5.29 -2.93
C ALA A 125 13.46 4.58 -3.33
N GLY A 126 12.32 5.03 -2.79
CA GLY A 126 10.99 4.53 -3.19
C GLY A 126 10.26 3.64 -2.17
N LEU A 127 9.09 3.16 -2.59
CA LEU A 127 8.19 2.35 -1.78
C LEU A 127 8.83 1.01 -1.37
N GLU A 128 8.85 0.74 -0.07
CA GLU A 128 9.45 -0.45 0.56
C GLU A 128 8.43 -1.18 1.45
N TYR A 129 7.63 -0.42 2.20
CA TYR A 129 6.63 -0.93 3.13
C TYR A 129 5.24 -0.46 2.72
N VAL A 130 4.26 -1.35 2.80
CA VAL A 130 2.86 -1.04 2.57
C VAL A 130 2.00 -1.66 3.68
N ALA A 131 1.01 -0.92 4.17
CA ALA A 131 0.07 -1.37 5.18
C ALA A 131 -1.37 -0.93 4.83
N LEU A 132 -2.37 -1.67 5.34
CA LEU A 132 -3.78 -1.39 5.10
C LEU A 132 -4.50 -0.96 6.38
N GLU A 133 -5.34 0.05 6.26
CA GLU A 133 -6.38 0.38 7.23
C GLU A 133 -7.74 0.31 6.51
N PRO A 134 -8.50 -0.78 6.71
CA PRO A 134 -9.86 -0.86 6.18
C PRO A 134 -10.71 0.23 6.80
N THR A 135 -11.40 1.03 6.00
CA THR A 135 -12.43 1.90 6.55
C THR A 135 -13.54 1.00 7.08
N ALA A 136 -13.85 1.12 8.38
CA ALA A 136 -14.94 0.38 9.00
C ALA A 136 -16.18 0.51 8.11
N GLN A 137 -16.82 -0.63 7.79
CA GLN A 137 -18.15 -0.58 7.18
C GLN A 137 -19.03 0.31 8.09
N PRO A 138 -19.89 1.20 7.54
CA PRO A 138 -21.02 1.65 8.31
C PRO A 138 -21.75 0.36 8.70
N LYS A 139 -21.62 -0.05 9.97
CA LYS A 139 -22.55 -1.02 10.53
C LYS A 139 -23.90 -0.38 10.29
N GLU A 140 -24.73 -0.95 9.43
CA GLU A 140 -26.16 -0.72 9.55
C GLU A 140 -26.47 -0.91 11.03
N ALA A 141 -27.02 0.14 11.65
CA ALA A 141 -27.38 0.10 13.06
C ALA A 141 -28.51 -0.92 13.20
N VAL A 142 -28.14 -2.19 13.33
CA VAL A 142 -29.06 -3.19 13.86
C VAL A 142 -29.20 -2.81 15.32
N LEU A 143 -30.32 -2.16 15.63
CA LEU A 143 -30.83 -2.02 16.99
C LEU A 143 -31.03 -3.43 17.55
N TYR A 144 -29.98 -3.97 18.15
CA TYR A 144 -30.12 -5.11 19.04
C TYR A 144 -30.52 -4.55 20.41
N GLU A 145 -31.76 -4.84 20.81
CA GLU A 145 -32.13 -4.77 22.22
C GLU A 145 -31.14 -5.64 23.02
N ALA A 146 -30.49 -5.05 24.00
CA ALA A 146 -29.47 -5.70 24.80
C ALA A 146 -30.11 -6.77 25.70
N PRO A 147 -29.65 -8.04 25.66
CA PRO A 147 -29.78 -8.92 26.81
C PRO A 147 -28.59 -8.68 27.74
N GLU A 148 -28.89 -8.58 29.02
CA GLU A 148 -27.94 -8.35 30.11
C GLU A 148 -26.84 -9.43 30.17
N LEU A 149 -25.58 -8.96 30.19
CA LEU A 149 -24.33 -9.46 30.82
C LEU A 149 -24.20 -10.96 31.23
N PRO A 150 -23.01 -11.59 31.08
CA PRO A 150 -21.93 -11.32 32.04
C PRO A 150 -20.51 -11.21 31.47
N ILE A 151 -19.72 -10.49 32.24
CA ILE A 151 -18.30 -10.15 32.09
C ILE A 151 -17.44 -11.42 31.95
N ALA A 152 -16.62 -11.49 30.90
CA ALA A 152 -15.42 -12.31 30.85
C ALA A 152 -14.28 -11.53 30.17
N LEU A 153 -13.40 -10.96 31.00
CA LEU A 153 -12.12 -10.38 30.59
C LEU A 153 -11.20 -11.50 30.10
N GLY A 154 -10.91 -11.53 28.80
CA GLY A 154 -9.92 -12.41 28.18
C GLY A 154 -8.79 -11.60 27.56
N VAL A 155 -7.77 -11.27 28.34
CA VAL A 155 -6.50 -10.73 27.84
C VAL A 155 -5.68 -11.90 27.30
N HIS A 156 -5.38 -11.90 26.01
CA HIS A 156 -4.43 -12.86 25.44
C HIS A 156 -3.04 -12.23 25.34
N CYS A 157 -2.29 -12.32 26.45
CA CYS A 157 -0.84 -12.15 26.45
C CYS A 157 -0.18 -13.32 25.70
N ARG A 158 0.56 -13.05 24.62
CA ARG A 158 1.50 -14.03 24.08
C ARG A 158 2.69 -14.17 25.04
N LYS A 159 3.10 -15.42 25.27
CA LYS A 159 4.25 -15.83 26.10
C LYS A 159 5.55 -15.14 25.65
N PRO A 160 6.44 -14.76 26.58
CA PRO A 160 7.82 -14.39 26.24
C PRO A 160 8.60 -15.62 25.75
N LEU A 161 9.44 -15.42 24.74
CA LEU A 161 10.45 -16.36 24.29
C LEU A 161 11.44 -16.63 25.43
N SER A 162 11.59 -17.89 25.84
CA SER A 162 12.67 -18.34 26.71
C SER A 162 13.98 -18.32 25.92
N MET A 163 14.96 -17.55 26.38
CA MET A 163 16.35 -17.73 26.00
C MET A 163 16.90 -18.93 26.78
N ASP A 164 17.34 -19.96 26.06
CA ASP A 164 18.15 -21.03 26.63
C ASP A 164 19.53 -20.46 26.99
N ALA A 165 19.80 -20.39 28.29
CA ALA A 165 21.12 -20.15 28.84
C ALA A 165 21.66 -21.50 29.32
N ASP A 166 22.42 -22.19 28.46
CA ASP A 166 23.34 -23.25 28.87
C ASP A 166 24.37 -23.50 27.77
N SER A 167 25.44 -22.70 27.77
CA SER A 167 26.76 -23.10 27.26
C SER A 167 27.83 -22.06 27.65
N MET A 168 28.06 -21.92 28.96
CA MET A 168 29.36 -21.44 29.46
C MET A 168 29.67 -22.14 30.79
N LEU A 169 30.26 -23.33 30.70
CA LEU A 169 31.10 -23.86 31.77
C LEU A 169 32.55 -23.67 31.36
N PHE A 170 33.24 -22.85 32.16
CA PHE A 170 34.69 -22.72 32.21
C PHE A 170 35.31 -24.03 32.69
N GLY A 171 36.43 -24.40 32.05
CA GLY A 171 37.31 -25.51 32.37
C GLY A 171 38.36 -25.66 31.29
#